data_AF-N9XGF9-F1
#
_entry.id   AF-N9XGF9-F1
#
_cell.length_a   1.000
_cell.length_b   1.000
_cell.length_c   1.000
_cell.angle_alpha   90.00
_cell.angle_beta   90.00
_cell.angle_gamma   90.00
#
_symmetry.space_group_name_H-M   'P 1'
#
loop_
_entity.id
_entity.type
_entity.pdbx_description
1 polymer ?
#
loop_
_entity_poly.entity_id
_entity_poly.type
_entity_poly.pdbx_seq_one_letter_code
_entity_poly.pdbx_strand_id
1 'polypeptide(L)'
;MSNVNSKNKGGRPLKFKSPDELQKKIDEYYKWANENRKHITVTGLAWFLGTNRQTLLNYENENSDLYRNIKNSEKAKFIDSIKCAKARIEMEYEESLFYKNSSVGAIFTLKNNYGYVDKQEIVQENREINVTLED
;
A
#
# COMPACT_ATOMS: atom_id res chain seq x y z
N MET A 1 -46.72 -25.11 7.90
CA MET A 1 -45.53 -24.65 8.64
C MET A 1 -44.38 -24.53 7.65
N SER A 2 -44.17 -23.35 7.08
CA SER A 2 -43.14 -23.08 6.10
C SER A 2 -41.82 -22.76 6.80
N ASN A 3 -40.80 -23.60 6.57
CA ASN A 3 -39.43 -23.38 7.00
C ASN A 3 -38.87 -22.11 6.33
N VAL A 4 -38.78 -21.03 7.09
CA VAL A 4 -38.04 -19.82 6.68
C VAL A 4 -36.56 -20.09 6.86
N ASN A 5 -35.91 -20.51 5.77
CA ASN A 5 -34.47 -20.62 5.66
C ASN A 5 -33.89 -19.19 5.62
N SER A 6 -33.42 -18.66 6.75
CA SER A 6 -32.79 -17.34 6.83
C SER A 6 -31.43 -17.38 6.12
N LYS A 7 -31.44 -17.06 4.82
CA LYS A 7 -30.20 -16.78 4.07
C LYS A 7 -29.46 -15.64 4.77
N ASN A 8 -28.35 -15.96 5.46
CA ASN A 8 -27.42 -14.99 6.01
C ASN A 8 -27.03 -14.00 4.90
N LYS A 9 -27.50 -12.75 5.00
CA LYS A 9 -27.10 -11.63 4.14
C LYS A 9 -25.69 -11.13 4.54
N GLY A 10 -24.75 -12.05 4.73
CA GLY A 10 -23.42 -11.77 5.25
C GLY A 10 -22.48 -11.33 4.13
N GLY A 11 -21.85 -10.17 4.28
CA GLY A 11 -20.72 -9.77 3.44
C GLY A 11 -19.57 -10.79 3.53
N ARG A 12 -18.57 -10.65 2.64
CA ARG A 12 -17.39 -11.51 2.65
C ARG A 12 -16.76 -11.51 4.06
N PRO A 13 -16.51 -12.68 4.67
CA PRO A 13 -15.94 -12.74 6.01
C PRO A 13 -14.51 -12.21 6.03
N LEU A 14 -14.10 -11.61 7.16
CA LEU A 14 -12.70 -11.32 7.44
C LEU A 14 -11.89 -12.62 7.43
N LYS A 15 -10.68 -12.54 6.88
CA LYS A 15 -9.73 -13.66 6.88
C LYS A 15 -9.08 -13.86 8.26
N PHE A 16 -8.79 -12.76 8.95
CA PHE A 16 -8.20 -12.77 10.29
C PHE A 16 -9.28 -12.52 11.34
N LYS A 17 -9.21 -13.24 12.45
CA LYS A 17 -10.23 -13.21 13.51
C LYS A 17 -10.09 -11.99 14.42
N SER A 18 -8.90 -11.41 14.50
CA SER A 18 -8.64 -10.21 15.29
C SER A 18 -7.54 -9.33 14.67
N PRO A 19 -7.48 -8.04 15.04
CA PRO A 19 -6.38 -7.17 14.67
C PRO A 19 -5.03 -7.69 15.14
N ASP A 20 -4.97 -8.27 16.34
CA ASP A 20 -3.73 -8.82 16.90
C ASP A 20 -3.21 -10.02 16.09
N GLU A 21 -4.11 -10.86 15.55
CA GLU A 21 -3.74 -11.94 14.64
C GLU A 21 -3.16 -11.40 13.33
N LEU A 22 -3.79 -10.36 12.76
CA LEU A 22 -3.28 -9.71 11.56
C LEU A 22 -1.89 -9.10 11.82
N GLN A 23 -1.73 -8.35 12.90
CA GLN A 23 -0.45 -7.71 13.25
C GLN A 23 0.65 -8.75 13.44
N LYS A 24 0.36 -9.83 14.17
CA LYS A 24 1.31 -10.94 14.35
C LYS A 24 1.75 -11.53 13.00
N LYS A 25 0.83 -11.72 12.06
CA LYS A 25 1.15 -12.26 10.73
C LYS A 25 1.95 -11.28 9.87
N ILE A 26 1.71 -9.98 10.02
CA ILE A 26 2.51 -8.93 9.40
C ILE A 26 3.94 -8.96 9.95
N ASP A 27 4.12 -9.11 11.26
CA ASP A 27 5.44 -9.19 11.90
C ASP A 27 6.18 -10.47 11.49
N GLU A 28 5.47 -11.59 11.38
CA GLU A 28 6.01 -12.85 10.83
C GLU A 28 6.50 -12.66 9.38
N TYR A 29 5.79 -11.89 8.55
CA TYR A 29 6.24 -11.56 7.20
C TYR A 29 7.55 -10.76 7.20
N TYR A 30 7.67 -9.74 8.06
CA TYR A 30 8.89 -8.96 8.15
C TYR A 30 10.08 -9.79 8.59
N LYS A 31 9.89 -10.65 9.59
CA LYS A 31 10.91 -11.59 10.05
C LYS A 31 11.33 -12.53 8.92
N TRP A 32 10.36 -13.14 8.24
CA TRP A 32 10.61 -14.02 7.11
C TRP A 32 11.37 -13.31 5.98
N ALA A 33 10.97 -12.09 5.62
CA ALA A 33 11.63 -11.32 4.57
C ALA A 33 13.09 -11.02 4.92
N ASN A 34 13.35 -10.60 6.16
CA ASN A 34 14.70 -10.36 6.66
C ASN A 34 15.57 -11.63 6.63
N GLU A 35 15.06 -12.75 7.17
CA GLU A 35 15.77 -14.04 7.19
C GLU A 35 16.10 -14.55 5.78
N ASN A 36 15.25 -14.25 4.81
CA ASN A 36 15.41 -14.68 3.41
C ASN A 36 16.08 -13.62 2.52
N ARG A 37 16.58 -12.52 3.10
CA ARG A 37 17.20 -11.39 2.38
C ARG A 37 16.30 -10.87 1.24
N LYS A 38 15.01 -10.70 1.53
CA LYS A 38 13.99 -10.19 0.61
C LYS A 38 13.58 -8.78 1.01
N HIS A 39 13.31 -7.94 0.02
CA HIS A 39 12.62 -6.67 0.24
C HIS A 39 11.17 -6.91 0.64
N ILE A 40 10.68 -6.10 1.57
CA ILE A 40 9.26 -6.10 1.91
C ILE A 40 8.48 -5.31 0.86
N THR A 41 7.34 -5.83 0.44
CA THR A 41 6.48 -5.20 -0.57
C THR A 41 5.02 -5.47 -0.25
N VAL A 42 4.10 -4.61 -0.71
CA VAL A 42 2.65 -4.81 -0.46
C VAL A 42 2.16 -6.13 -1.05
N THR A 43 2.65 -6.50 -2.23
CA THR A 43 2.29 -7.77 -2.89
C THR A 43 2.94 -8.97 -2.20
N GLY A 44 4.17 -8.82 -1.69
CA GLY A 44 4.84 -9.83 -0.87
C GLY A 44 4.10 -10.10 0.43
N LEU A 45 3.66 -9.04 1.12
CA LEU A 45 2.81 -9.16 2.30
C LEU A 45 1.51 -9.88 1.96
N ALA A 46 0.82 -9.47 0.88
CA ALA A 46 -0.42 -10.12 0.46
C ALA A 46 -0.22 -11.61 0.17
N TRP A 47 0.87 -11.97 -0.52
CA TRP A 47 1.20 -13.36 -0.83
C TRP A 47 1.47 -14.17 0.45
N PHE A 48 2.27 -13.64 1.37
CA PHE A 48 2.60 -14.31 2.64
C PHE A 48 1.36 -14.54 3.51
N LEU A 49 0.43 -13.57 3.52
CA LEU A 49 -0.87 -13.67 4.18
C LEU A 49 -1.85 -14.61 3.46
N GLY A 50 -1.46 -15.21 2.33
CA GLY A 50 -2.32 -16.06 1.49
C GLY A 50 -3.53 -15.30 0.96
N THR A 51 -3.33 -14.06 0.54
CA THR A 51 -4.36 -13.18 0.01
C THR A 51 -3.87 -12.43 -1.24
N ASN A 52 -4.57 -11.37 -1.64
CA ASN A 52 -4.17 -10.50 -2.74
C ASN A 52 -4.18 -9.03 -2.29
N ARG A 53 -3.57 -8.16 -3.10
CA ARG A 53 -3.49 -6.71 -2.84
C ARG A 53 -4.86 -6.08 -2.61
N GLN A 54 -5.88 -6.48 -3.39
CA GLN A 54 -7.24 -5.95 -3.23
C GLN A 54 -7.80 -6.21 -1.83
N THR A 55 -7.47 -7.36 -1.24
CA THR A 55 -7.90 -7.66 0.12
C THR A 55 -7.24 -6.72 1.11
N LEU A 56 -5.94 -6.41 0.99
CA LEU A 56 -5.29 -5.43 1.87
C LEU A 56 -5.92 -4.04 1.75
N LEU A 57 -6.23 -3.59 0.52
CA LEU A 57 -6.97 -2.34 0.29
C LEU A 57 -8.35 -2.35 0.94
N ASN A 58 -9.05 -3.49 0.89
CA ASN A 58 -10.34 -3.63 1.55
C ASN A 58 -10.22 -3.60 3.08
N TYR A 59 -9.10 -4.04 3.66
CA TYR A 59 -8.86 -3.87 5.09
C TYR A 59 -8.53 -2.41 5.44
N GLU A 60 -7.79 -1.70 4.59
CA GLU A 60 -7.47 -0.27 4.80
C GLU A 60 -8.71 0.63 4.64
N ASN A 61 -9.65 0.25 3.78
CA ASN A 61 -10.86 1.01 3.49
C ASN A 61 -11.87 0.93 4.65
N GLU A 62 -12.11 2.05 5.31
CA GLU A 62 -13.09 2.17 6.38
C GLU A 62 -14.53 1.82 5.94
N ASN A 63 -14.88 2.02 4.68
CA ASN A 63 -16.23 1.77 4.15
C ASN A 63 -16.38 0.36 3.59
N SER A 64 -15.40 -0.52 3.83
CA SER A 64 -15.40 -1.88 3.36
C SER A 64 -16.51 -2.73 3.99
N ASP A 65 -17.18 -3.50 3.14
CA ASP A 65 -18.20 -4.48 3.55
C ASP A 65 -17.68 -5.54 4.53
N LEU A 66 -16.35 -5.72 4.62
CA LEU A 66 -15.69 -6.60 5.59
C LEU A 66 -16.04 -6.24 7.05
N TYR A 67 -16.32 -4.96 7.33
CA TYR A 67 -16.51 -4.46 8.68
C TYR A 67 -17.96 -4.33 9.13
N ARG A 68 -18.93 -4.80 8.32
CA ARG A 68 -20.37 -4.63 8.57
C ARG A 68 -20.81 -5.07 9.99
N ASN A 69 -20.18 -6.10 10.55
CA ASN A 69 -20.51 -6.67 11.86
C ASN A 69 -19.33 -6.58 12.86
N ILE A 70 -18.41 -5.64 12.65
CA ILE A 70 -17.21 -5.47 13.47
C ILE A 70 -17.33 -4.21 14.30
N LYS A 71 -16.89 -4.26 15.56
CA LYS A 71 -16.87 -3.08 16.44
C LYS A 71 -15.97 -2.00 15.85
N ASN A 72 -16.37 -0.74 15.95
CA ASN A 72 -15.58 0.39 15.43
C ASN A 72 -14.14 0.43 15.99
N SER A 73 -13.96 0.05 17.26
CA SER A 73 -12.63 -0.02 17.89
C SER A 73 -11.73 -1.10 17.29
N GLU A 74 -12.27 -2.26 16.92
CA GLU A 74 -11.50 -3.33 16.27
C GLU A 74 -11.25 -3.02 14.79
N LYS A 75 -12.25 -2.48 14.11
CA LYS A 75 -12.13 -1.96 12.73
C LYS A 75 -10.97 -0.97 12.62
N ALA A 76 -10.88 0.00 13.53
CA ALA A 76 -9.81 0.99 13.55
C ALA A 76 -8.43 0.33 13.64
N LYS A 77 -8.27 -0.70 14.49
CA LYS A 77 -7.02 -1.44 14.63
C LYS A 77 -6.65 -2.26 13.38
N PHE A 78 -7.63 -2.86 12.70
CA PHE A 78 -7.37 -3.54 11.42
C PHE A 78 -6.85 -2.57 10.36
N ILE A 79 -7.51 -1.41 10.24
CA ILE A 79 -7.11 -0.36 9.29
C ILE A 79 -5.70 0.14 9.63
N ASP A 80 -5.45 0.44 10.91
CA ASP A 80 -4.18 0.93 11.40
C ASP A 80 -3.03 -0.06 11.13
N SER A 81 -3.26 -1.36 11.37
CA SER A 81 -2.28 -2.42 11.06
C SER A 81 -1.84 -2.39 9.58
N ILE A 82 -2.79 -2.21 8.64
CA ILE A 82 -2.47 -2.12 7.21
C ILE A 82 -1.78 -0.79 6.86
N LYS A 83 -2.22 0.33 7.44
CA LYS A 83 -1.58 1.64 7.21
C LYS A 83 -0.14 1.66 7.69
N CYS A 84 0.10 1.19 8.91
CA CYS A 84 1.43 1.04 9.50
C CYS A 84 2.31 0.12 8.65
N ALA A 85 1.74 -0.99 8.15
CA ALA A 85 2.49 -1.88 7.26
C ALA A 85 2.89 -1.23 5.93
N LYS A 86 1.97 -0.50 5.29
CA LYS A 86 2.26 0.23 4.05
C LYS A 86 3.30 1.33 4.25
N ALA A 87 3.24 2.05 5.38
CA ALA A 87 4.21 3.09 5.74
C ALA A 87 5.61 2.52 5.95
N ARG A 88 5.72 1.38 6.64
CA ARG A 88 7.02 0.69 6.79
C ARG A 88 7.58 0.24 5.44
N ILE A 89 6.73 -0.31 4.57
CA ILE A 89 7.13 -0.72 3.21
C ILE A 89 7.58 0.50 2.39
N GLU A 90 6.89 1.64 2.51
CA GLU A 90 7.28 2.89 1.85
C GLU A 90 8.67 3.36 2.27
N MET A 91 8.93 3.41 3.57
CA MET A 91 10.23 3.76 4.14
C MET A 91 11.35 2.84 3.61
N GLU A 92 11.11 1.54 3.49
CA GLU A 92 12.12 0.62 2.92
C GLU A 92 12.39 0.88 1.43
N TYR A 93 11.35 1.29 0.67
CA TYR A 93 11.57 1.75 -0.71
C TYR A 93 12.35 3.07 -0.75
N GLU A 94 12.07 4.01 0.14
CA GLU A 94 12.84 5.25 0.26
C GLU A 94 14.31 4.97 0.60
N GLU A 95 14.58 4.18 1.64
CA GLU A 95 15.93 3.74 2.02
C GLU A 95 16.67 3.07 0.86
N SER A 96 15.94 2.29 0.04
CA SER A 96 16.54 1.61 -1.12
C SER A 96 17.03 2.58 -2.22
N LEU A 97 16.68 3.86 -2.17
CA LEU A 97 17.20 4.91 -3.06
C LEU A 97 18.70 5.19 -2.84
N PHE A 98 19.21 4.95 -1.64
CA PHE A 98 20.63 5.17 -1.31
C PHE A 98 21.56 4.08 -1.87
N TYR A 99 21.01 3.00 -2.43
CA TYR A 99 21.80 1.88 -2.98
C TYR A 99 21.75 1.88 -4.52
N LYS A 100 22.94 1.80 -5.15
CA LYS A 100 23.11 1.96 -6.61
C LYS A 100 22.30 1.00 -7.49
N ASN A 101 21.95 -0.19 -6.99
CA ASN A 101 21.34 -1.26 -7.81
C ASN A 101 19.82 -1.41 -7.62
N SER A 102 19.20 -0.69 -6.68
CA SER A 102 17.77 -0.82 -6.35
C SER A 102 16.94 0.43 -6.65
N SER A 103 17.59 1.58 -6.87
CA SER A 103 16.94 2.89 -6.97
C SER A 103 15.87 2.99 -8.06
N VAL A 104 16.07 2.38 -9.24
CA VAL A 104 15.09 2.45 -10.35
C VAL A 104 13.75 1.81 -9.98
N GLY A 105 13.76 0.61 -9.38
CA GLY A 105 12.55 -0.08 -8.95
C GLY A 105 11.84 0.62 -7.79
N ALA A 106 12.64 1.21 -6.89
CA ALA A 106 12.16 2.02 -5.78
C ALA A 106 11.44 3.29 -6.28
N ILE A 107 12.07 4.06 -7.18
CA ILE A 107 11.50 5.24 -7.82
C ILE A 107 10.19 4.90 -8.53
N PHE A 108 10.17 3.80 -9.30
CA PHE A 108 8.95 3.33 -9.96
C PHE A 108 7.82 3.11 -8.94
N THR A 109 8.13 2.47 -7.81
CA THR A 109 7.13 2.14 -6.80
C THR A 109 6.64 3.37 -6.04
N LEU A 110 7.55 4.24 -5.59
CA LEU A 110 7.24 5.48 -4.87
C LEU A 110 6.35 6.40 -5.71
N LYS A 111 6.62 6.53 -7.02
CA LYS A 111 5.79 7.32 -7.92
C LYS A 111 4.39 6.73 -8.12
N ASN A 112 4.31 5.45 -8.50
CA ASN A 112 3.05 4.84 -8.91
C ASN A 112 2.14 4.42 -7.75
N ASN A 113 2.70 4.15 -6.56
CA ASN A 113 1.95 3.61 -5.42
C ASN A 113 1.92 4.54 -4.20
N TYR A 114 2.84 5.50 -4.11
CA TYR A 114 2.96 6.41 -2.96
C TYR A 114 2.85 7.90 -3.34
N GLY A 115 2.62 8.21 -4.62
CA GLY A 115 2.31 9.56 -5.08
C GLY A 115 3.50 10.51 -5.16
N TYR A 116 4.73 9.99 -5.16
CA TYR A 116 5.92 10.82 -5.34
C TYR A 116 5.91 11.37 -6.77
N VAL A 117 6.38 12.61 -6.93
CA VAL A 117 6.45 13.29 -8.22
C VAL A 117 7.81 13.94 -8.38
N ASP A 118 8.37 13.85 -9.59
CA ASP A 118 9.56 14.65 -9.91
C ASP A 118 9.12 16.11 -10.01
N LYS A 119 9.83 17.00 -9.32
CA LYS A 119 9.64 18.44 -9.47
C LYS A 119 10.52 18.94 -10.60
N GLN A 120 9.96 19.77 -11.47
CA GLN A 120 10.69 20.46 -12.53
C GLN A 120 10.61 21.96 -12.28
N GLU A 121 11.75 22.64 -12.39
CA GLU A 121 11.85 24.10 -12.39
C GLU A 121 12.17 24.54 -13.81
N ILE A 122 11.35 25.43 -14.38
CA ILE A 122 11.50 25.93 -15.75
C ILE A 122 11.76 27.43 -15.66
N VAL A 123 12.97 27.85 -16.04
CA VAL A 123 13.31 29.26 -16.20
C VAL A 123 12.99 29.66 -17.64
N GLN A 124 12.02 30.54 -17.82
CA GLN A 124 11.67 31.10 -19.14
C GLN A 124 12.39 32.44 -19.32
N GLU A 125 13.45 32.45 -20.13
CA GLU A 125 14.13 33.67 -20.55
C GLU A 125 13.57 34.17 -21.87
N ASN A 126 13.05 35.40 -21.88
CA ASN A 126 12.73 36.09 -23.14
C ASN A 126 14.03 36.66 -23.71
N ARG A 127 14.54 36.07 -24.80
CA ARG A 127 15.69 36.61 -25.54
C ARG A 127 15.18 37.42 -26.72
N GLU A 128 15.47 38.72 -26.73
CA GLU A 128 15.26 39.55 -27.92
C GLU A 128 16.31 39.18 -28.97
N ILE A 129 15.85 38.67 -30.12
CA ILE A 129 16.70 38.42 -31.29
C ILE A 129 16.53 39.61 -32.23
N ASN A 130 17.51 40.52 -32.22
CA ASN A 130 17.59 41.58 -33.22
C ASN A 130 18.16 40.98 -34.51
N VAL A 131 17.32 40.82 -35.54
CA VAL A 131 17.76 40.42 -36.88
C VAL A 131 17.86 41.67 -37.74
N THR A 132 19.09 42.07 -38.10
CA THR A 132 19.34 43.04 -39.15
C THR A 132 19.47 42.31 -40.49
N LEU A 133 18.63 42.67 -41.46
CA LEU A 133 18.78 42.24 -42.85
C LEU A 133 19.59 43.31 -43.60
N GLU A 134 20.65 42.89 -44.29
CA GLU A 134 21.36 43.72 -45.26
C GLU A 134 20.77 43.44 -46.66
N ASP A 135 20.60 44.49 -47.47
CA ASP A 135 20.02 44.47 -48.83
C ASP A 135 20.87 43.68 -49.84
#